data_AF-A0A0C2GR78-F1
#
_entry.id   AF-A0A0C2GR78-F1
#
_cell.length_a   1.000
_cell.length_b   1.000
_cell.length_c   1.000
_cell.angle_alpha   90.00
_cell.angle_beta   90.00
_cell.angle_gamma   90.00
#
_symmetry.space_group_name_H-M   'P 1'
#
loop_
_entity.id
_entity.type
_entity.pdbx_description
1 polymer ?
#
loop_
_entity_poly.entity_id
_entity_poly.type
_entity_poly.pdbx_seq_one_letter_code
_entity_poly.pdbx_strand_id
1 'polypeptide(L)'
;MNGFQKTIPRKITTRSSRAVLITFADASSEAIASCTYLHVQSTTQLLMAKGKLPSLKSRITMPKMELNAMTLAMRLANSVLSQLSSMVEVTKVVLFYRTRKSYSTG
;
A
#
# COMPACT_ATOMS: atom_id res chain seq x y z
N MET A 1 -15.22 -15.99 17.46
CA MET A 1 -14.74 -14.87 16.63
C MET A 1 -15.40 -14.97 15.27
N ASN A 2 -16.31 -14.07 14.94
CA ASN A 2 -16.75 -13.95 13.54
C ASN A 2 -15.58 -13.30 12.79
N GLY A 3 -14.81 -14.12 12.08
CA GLY A 3 -13.56 -13.71 11.44
C GLY A 3 -13.73 -12.55 10.46
N PHE A 4 -12.60 -11.95 10.06
CA PHE A 4 -12.60 -10.91 9.03
C PHE A 4 -13.12 -11.46 7.70
N GLN A 5 -14.13 -10.80 7.11
CA GLN A 5 -14.63 -11.10 5.77
C GLN A 5 -14.59 -9.85 4.90
N LYS A 6 -14.11 -9.98 3.67
CA LYS A 6 -14.06 -8.91 2.67
C LYS A 6 -14.43 -9.43 1.29
N THR A 7 -15.49 -8.87 0.70
CA THR A 7 -15.85 -9.12 -0.69
C THR A 7 -14.94 -8.29 -1.61
N ILE A 8 -14.27 -8.96 -2.54
CA ILE A 8 -13.42 -8.33 -3.56
C ILE A 8 -14.06 -8.55 -4.92
N PRO A 9 -14.45 -7.48 -5.64
CA PRO A 9 -15.05 -7.61 -6.96
C PRO A 9 -14.02 -8.12 -7.99
N ARG A 10 -14.45 -9.03 -8.87
CA ARG A 10 -13.60 -9.61 -9.93
C ARG A 10 -13.16 -8.59 -10.99
N LYS A 11 -13.98 -7.54 -11.20
CA LYS A 11 -13.74 -6.45 -12.13
C LYS A 11 -13.93 -5.13 -11.40
N ILE A 12 -12.90 -4.28 -11.43
CA ILE A 12 -12.90 -2.99 -10.74
C ILE A 12 -12.90 -1.79 -11.71
N THR A 13 -12.59 -2.01 -12.99
CA THR A 13 -12.53 -0.94 -14.00
C THR A 13 -12.69 -1.48 -15.42
N THR A 14 -12.86 -0.59 -16.39
CA THR A 14 -12.82 -0.84 -17.84
C THR A 14 -11.51 -0.35 -18.45
N ARG A 15 -11.18 -0.86 -19.63
CA ARG A 15 -10.01 -0.40 -20.40
C ARG A 15 -10.08 1.09 -20.70
N SER A 16 -8.93 1.73 -20.84
CA SER A 16 -8.76 3.15 -21.19
C SER A 16 -9.37 4.13 -20.19
N SER A 17 -9.66 3.69 -18.96
CA SER A 17 -10.13 4.57 -17.88
C SER A 17 -8.97 5.41 -17.34
N ARG A 18 -9.24 6.67 -17.00
CA ARG A 18 -8.32 7.52 -16.24
C ARG A 18 -8.33 7.09 -14.79
N ALA A 19 -7.18 6.67 -14.29
CA ALA A 19 -7.04 6.12 -12.95
C ALA A 19 -6.01 6.88 -12.11
N VAL A 20 -6.21 6.81 -10.79
CA VAL A 20 -5.24 7.23 -9.78
C VAL A 20 -4.89 6.01 -8.93
N LEU A 21 -3.60 5.74 -8.76
CA LEU A 21 -3.13 4.73 -7.82
C LEU A 21 -2.90 5.37 -6.46
N ILE A 22 -3.56 4.85 -5.43
CA ILE A 22 -3.44 5.34 -4.06
C ILE A 22 -2.82 4.23 -3.22
N THR A 23 -1.59 4.41 -2.76
CA THR A 23 -0.88 3.42 -1.96
C THR A 23 -0.72 3.89 -0.54
N PHE A 24 -1.09 3.05 0.42
CA PHE A 24 -0.88 3.26 1.85
C PHE A 24 0.25 2.36 2.34
N ALA A 25 1.06 2.89 3.25
CA ALA A 25 2.10 2.17 3.96
C ALA A 25 1.91 2.32 5.47
N ASP A 26 2.04 1.21 6.19
CA ASP A 26 2.03 1.21 7.64
C ASP A 26 3.18 0.33 8.18
N ALA A 27 3.69 0.72 9.34
CA ALA A 27 4.76 0.05 10.05
C ALA A 27 4.42 -0.07 11.53
N SER A 28 4.53 -1.29 12.06
CA SER A 28 4.51 -1.57 13.48
C SER A 28 5.87 -2.10 13.94
N SER A 29 5.99 -2.36 15.23
CA SER A 29 7.14 -3.08 15.81
C SER A 29 7.25 -4.53 15.31
N GLU A 30 6.16 -5.08 14.77
CA GLU A 30 6.03 -6.51 14.45
C GLU A 30 5.98 -6.77 12.94
N ALA A 31 5.49 -5.82 12.15
CA ALA A 31 5.27 -6.02 10.73
C ALA A 31 5.26 -4.68 9.97
N ILE A 32 5.49 -4.78 8.67
CA ILE A 32 5.16 -3.71 7.72
C ILE A 32 4.08 -4.19 6.77
N ALA A 33 3.21 -3.28 6.35
CA ALA A 33 2.18 -3.57 5.37
C ALA A 33 2.01 -2.40 4.39
N SER A 34 1.61 -2.73 3.16
CA SER A 34 1.26 -1.75 2.16
C SER A 34 0.08 -2.24 1.33
N CYS A 35 -0.77 -1.32 0.90
CA CYS A 35 -1.89 -1.64 0.02
C CYS A 35 -2.11 -0.54 -1.01
N THR A 36 -2.45 -0.94 -2.22
CA THR A 36 -2.72 -0.05 -3.35
C THR A 36 -4.18 -0.19 -3.74
N TYR A 37 -4.86 0.96 -3.79
CA TYR A 37 -6.20 1.13 -4.32
C TYR A 37 -6.14 1.72 -5.71
N LEU A 38 -7.08 1.30 -6.55
CA LEU A 38 -7.36 1.92 -7.83
C LEU A 38 -8.56 2.85 -7.66
N HIS A 39 -8.36 4.12 -7.93
CA HIS A 39 -9.41 5.13 -7.95
C HIS A 39 -9.74 5.50 -9.39
N VAL A 40 -11.01 5.33 -9.77
CA VAL A 40 -11.55 5.66 -11.09
C VAL A 40 -12.90 6.34 -10.89
N GLN A 41 -13.01 7.59 -11.38
CA GLN A 41 -14.20 8.43 -11.22
C GLN A 41 -14.64 8.54 -9.75
N SER A 42 -15.78 7.98 -9.37
CA SER A 42 -16.32 8.00 -8.00
C SER A 42 -16.06 6.70 -7.22
N THR A 43 -15.31 5.75 -7.79
CA THR A 43 -15.08 4.44 -7.20
C THR A 43 -13.63 4.26 -6.77
N THR A 44 -13.43 3.62 -5.62
CA THR A 44 -12.11 3.29 -5.09
C THR A 44 -12.13 1.85 -4.63
N GLN A 45 -11.31 1.00 -5.26
CA GLN A 45 -11.29 -0.44 -4.99
C GLN A 45 -9.90 -0.91 -4.62
N LEU A 46 -9.83 -1.85 -3.67
CA LEU A 46 -8.57 -2.49 -3.30
C LEU A 46 -8.08 -3.31 -4.50
N LEU A 47 -6.86 -3.02 -4.96
CA LEU A 47 -6.24 -3.71 -6.08
C LEU A 47 -5.19 -4.71 -5.62
N MET A 48 -4.33 -4.32 -4.67
CA MET A 48 -3.30 -5.22 -4.14
C MET A 48 -2.93 -4.83 -2.71
N ALA A 49 -2.54 -5.82 -1.91
CA ALA A 49 -1.95 -5.61 -0.60
C ALA A 49 -0.77 -6.55 -0.39
N LYS A 50 0.24 -6.10 0.36
CA LYS A 50 1.42 -6.88 0.70
C LYS A 50 1.91 -6.56 2.11
N GLY A 51 2.15 -7.59 2.90
CA GLY A 51 2.79 -7.50 4.21
C GLY A 51 4.16 -8.15 4.23
N LYS A 52 4.99 -7.78 5.20
CA LYS A 52 6.26 -8.44 5.49
C LYS A 52 6.57 -8.41 6.99
N LEU A 53 6.98 -9.55 7.52
CA LEU A 53 7.53 -9.66 8.88
C LEU A 53 9.05 -9.38 8.86
N PRO A 54 9.58 -8.62 9.83
CA PRO A 54 11.02 -8.43 9.99
C PRO A 54 11.69 -9.76 10.37
N SER A 55 12.95 -9.92 9.99
CA SER A 55 13.72 -11.10 10.35
C SER A 55 14.01 -11.15 11.84
N LEU A 56 13.90 -12.32 12.45
CA LEU A 56 14.21 -12.56 13.88
C LEU A 56 15.64 -12.18 14.29
N LYS A 57 16.57 -12.10 13.32
CA LYS A 57 18.01 -11.97 13.57
C LYS A 57 18.48 -10.54 13.89
N SER A 58 17.63 -9.51 13.76
CA SER A 58 18.04 -8.14 14.06
C SER A 58 16.93 -7.30 14.67
N ARG A 59 17.27 -6.53 15.70
CA ARG A 59 16.37 -5.53 16.29
C ARG A 59 16.31 -4.33 15.36
N ILE A 60 15.29 -4.28 14.51
CA ILE A 60 15.09 -3.16 13.57
C ILE A 60 14.45 -1.99 14.34
N THR A 61 15.01 -0.79 14.19
CA THR A 61 14.45 0.42 14.82
C THR A 61 13.15 0.84 14.14
N MET A 62 12.26 1.52 14.86
CA MET A 62 11.00 2.03 14.29
C MET A 62 11.20 2.91 13.05
N PRO A 63 12.13 3.89 13.03
CA PRO A 63 12.39 4.66 11.80
C PRO A 63 12.83 3.79 10.61
N LYS A 64 13.58 2.71 10.87
CA LYS A 64 13.97 1.76 9.82
C LYS A 64 12.79 0.93 9.34
N MET A 65 11.86 0.56 10.23
CA MET A 65 10.61 -0.11 9.86
C MET A 65 9.74 0.80 8.98
N GLU A 66 9.57 2.07 9.36
CA GLU A 66 8.82 3.06 8.56
C GLU A 66 9.41 3.24 7.16
N LEU A 67 10.74 3.36 7.05
CA LEU A 67 11.43 3.44 5.76
C LEU A 67 11.25 2.16 4.92
N ASN A 68 11.33 0.99 5.56
CA ASN A 68 11.10 -0.28 4.88
C ASN A 68 9.65 -0.42 4.39
N ALA A 69 8.66 0.05 5.16
CA ALA A 69 7.25 0.09 4.76
C ALA A 69 7.03 1.01 3.56
N MET A 70 7.63 2.20 3.56
CA MET A 70 7.59 3.11 2.42
C MET A 70 8.23 2.49 1.16
N THR A 71 9.36 1.82 1.33
CA THR A 71 10.04 1.09 0.24
C THR A 71 9.15 -0.03 -0.31
N LEU A 72 8.47 -0.77 0.56
CA LEU A 72 7.53 -1.81 0.17
C LEU A 72 6.35 -1.22 -0.63
N ALA A 73 5.79 -0.10 -0.18
CA ALA A 73 4.72 0.61 -0.86
C ALA A 73 5.15 1.12 -2.25
N MET A 74 6.34 1.71 -2.38
CA MET A 74 6.85 2.15 -3.69
C MET A 74 7.04 0.98 -4.66
N ARG A 75 7.59 -0.14 -4.19
CA ARG A 75 7.75 -1.36 -5.01
C ARG A 75 6.39 -1.92 -5.44
N LEU A 76 5.43 -1.94 -4.52
CA LEU A 76 4.06 -2.37 -4.80
C LEU A 76 3.41 -1.48 -5.87
N ALA A 77 3.46 -0.16 -5.67
CA ALA A 77 2.91 0.82 -6.60
C ALA A 77 3.57 0.72 -7.98
N ASN A 78 4.90 0.57 -8.05
CA ASN A 78 5.62 0.41 -9.31
C ASN A 78 5.26 -0.88 -10.04
N SER A 79 5.13 -2.00 -9.31
CA SER A 79 4.70 -3.28 -9.88
C SER A 79 3.26 -3.23 -10.38
N VAL A 80 2.38 -2.52 -9.69
CA VAL A 80 0.99 -2.32 -10.13
C VAL A 80 0.97 -1.43 -11.37
N LEU A 81 1.69 -0.31 -11.35
CA LEU A 81 1.76 0.62 -12.47
C LEU A 81 2.22 -0.08 -13.74
N SER A 82 3.34 -0.82 -13.69
CA SER A 82 3.87 -1.50 -14.87
C SER A 82 2.89 -2.50 -15.49
N GLN A 83 2.09 -3.18 -14.67
CA GLN A 83 1.08 -4.13 -15.14
C GLN A 83 -0.20 -3.45 -15.66
N LEU A 84 -0.54 -2.27 -15.13
CA LEU A 84 -1.78 -1.57 -15.47
C LEU A 84 -1.62 -0.58 -16.64
N SER A 85 -0.40 -0.10 -16.92
CA SER A 85 -0.15 0.92 -17.96
C SER A 85 -0.60 0.50 -19.37
N SER A 86 -0.74 -0.79 -19.65
CA SER A 86 -1.25 -1.29 -20.94
C SER A 86 -2.78 -1.32 -21.03
N MET A 87 -3.48 -1.15 -19.91
CA MET A 87 -4.94 -1.30 -19.80
C MET A 87 -5.65 -0.02 -19.38
N VAL A 88 -5.02 0.84 -18.58
CA VAL A 88 -5.61 2.07 -18.05
C VAL A 88 -4.62 3.23 -18.12
N GLU A 89 -5.15 4.46 -18.24
CA GLU A 89 -4.34 5.67 -18.21
C GLU A 89 -4.12 6.08 -16.74
N VAL A 90 -2.98 5.72 -16.16
CA VAL A 90 -2.64 6.13 -14.79
C VAL A 90 -2.16 7.58 -14.80
N THR A 91 -2.97 8.48 -14.27
CA THR A 91 -2.74 9.93 -14.28
C THR A 91 -1.93 10.42 -13.08
N LYS A 92 -1.99 9.68 -11.96
CA LYS A 92 -1.33 10.04 -10.72
C LYS A 92 -1.07 8.82 -9.84
N VAL A 93 0.05 8.85 -9.13
CA VAL A 93 0.36 7.91 -8.04
C VAL A 93 0.49 8.72 -6.76
N VAL A 94 -0.27 8.36 -5.73
CA VAL A 94 -0.26 8.99 -4.40
C VAL A 94 0.19 7.97 -3.38
N LEU A 95 1.14 8.34 -2.53
CA LEU A 95 1.61 7.49 -1.45
C LEU A 95 1.35 8.17 -0.11
N PHE A 96 0.62 7.48 0.75
CA PHE A 96 0.40 7.86 2.13
C PHE A 96 1.18 6.90 3.02
N TYR A 97 1.85 7.44 4.03
CA TYR A 97 2.54 6.65 5.03
C TYR A 97 2.26 7.23 6.40
N ARG A 98 2.18 6.35 7.40
CA ARG A 98 2.04 6.75 8.79
C ARG A 98 3.41 6.86 9.43
N THR A 99 3.68 7.98 10.11
CA THR A 99 4.82 8.12 11.02
C THR A 99 4.34 8.09 12.47
N ARG A 100 5.11 7.47 13.36
CA ARG A 100 4.97 7.69 14.81
C ARG A 100 5.91 8.82 15.21
N LYS A 101 5.36 9.94 15.69
CA LYS A 101 6.16 10.91 16.44
C LYS A 101 6.54 10.28 17.78
N SER A 102 7.83 9.99 17.96
CA SER A 102 8.37 9.73 19.29
C SER A 102 8.36 11.06 20.05
N TYR A 103 7.39 11.27 20.92
CA TYR A 103 7.51 12.31 21.93
C TYR A 103 8.61 11.86 22.89
N SER A 104 9.79 12.50 22.81
CA SER A 104 10.78 12.40 23.87
C SER A 104 10.22 13.15 25.07
N THR A 105 9.64 12.42 26.03
CA THR A 105 9.51 12.93 27.39
C THR A 105 10.90 12.88 28.01
N GLY A 106 11.55 14.04 28.08
CA GLY A 106 12.82 14.28 28.76
C GLY A 106 12.89 15.73 29.13
#